data_AF-A0A948WI47-F1
#
_entry.id   AF-A0A948WI47-F1
#
_cell.length_a   1.000
_cell.length_b   1.000
_cell.length_c   1.000
_cell.angle_alpha   90.00
_cell.angle_beta   90.00
_cell.angle_gamma   90.00
#
_symmetry.space_group_name_H-M   'P 1'
#
loop_
_entity.id
_entity.type
_entity.pdbx_description
1 polymer ?
#
loop_
_entity_poly.entity_id
_entity_poly.type
_entity_poly.pdbx_seq_one_letter_code
_entity_poly.pdbx_strand_id
1 'polypeptide(L)'
;MDDFARWIEWIGVSILVISLVLSVVRAIAGFLRKATPSEIYINTRSFLGRGILLGLEVLIAADLIRTVAVAPTLDNAITLGIIVLIRTFLSFSLDVEITGSLPWREGPKKATSPPAGKESGPGDAA
;
A
#
# COMPACT_ATOMS: atom_id res chain seq x y z
N MET A 1 14.55 21.99 9.50
CA MET A 1 14.33 20.67 8.86
C MET A 1 13.21 19.91 9.56
N ASP A 2 13.06 20.04 10.88
CA ASP A 2 11.99 19.40 11.66
C ASP A 2 10.58 19.74 11.18
N ASP A 3 10.37 20.97 10.70
CA ASP A 3 9.06 21.38 10.17
C ASP A 3 8.69 20.59 8.92
N PHE A 4 9.64 20.35 8.01
CA PHE A 4 9.38 19.61 6.78
C PHE A 4 9.04 18.14 7.06
N ALA A 5 9.78 17.48 7.96
CA ALA A 5 9.46 16.12 8.39
C ALA A 5 8.08 16.04 9.06
N ARG A 6 7.73 17.03 9.88
CA ARG A 6 6.42 17.13 10.55
C ARG A 6 5.28 17.29 9.54
N TRP A 7 5.46 18.07 8.48
CA TRP A 7 4.46 18.20 7.40
C TRP A 7 4.23 16.86 6.68
N ILE A 8 5.29 16.13 6.34
CA ILE A 8 5.17 14.82 5.69
C ILE A 8 4.50 13.81 6.62
N GLU A 9 4.83 13.84 7.92
CA GLU A 9 4.18 13.02 8.94
C GLU A 9 2.67 13.28 8.98
N TRP A 10 2.25 14.55 9.02
CA TRP A 10 0.83 14.92 8.97
C TRP A 10 0.13 14.45 7.70
N ILE A 11 0.80 14.50 6.55
CA ILE A 11 0.24 13.99 5.28
C ILE A 11 0.04 12.47 5.39
N GLY A 12 1.04 11.73 5.84
CA GLY A 12 0.95 10.28 6.01
C GLY A 12 -0.15 9.87 7.00
N VAL A 13 -0.22 10.52 8.16
CA VAL A 13 -1.29 10.31 9.15
C VAL A 13 -2.66 10.64 8.56
N SER A 14 -2.77 11.74 7.81
CA SER A 14 -4.03 12.14 7.17
C SER A 14 -4.50 11.09 6.15
N ILE A 15 -3.59 10.53 5.35
CA ILE A 15 -3.91 9.45 4.42
C ILE A 15 -4.48 8.24 5.17
N LEU A 16 -3.83 7.80 6.25
CA LEU A 16 -4.32 6.68 7.06
C LEU A 16 -5.72 6.95 7.62
N VAL A 17 -5.93 8.13 8.20
CA VAL A 17 -7.22 8.52 8.79
C VAL A 17 -8.31 8.62 7.73
N ILE A 18 -8.04 9.28 6.61
CA ILE A 18 -9.01 9.43 5.51
C ILE A 18 -9.37 8.07 4.93
N SER A 19 -8.38 7.21 4.67
CA SER A 19 -8.63 5.86 4.16
C SER A 19 -9.48 5.04 5.13
N LEU A 20 -9.22 5.12 6.44
CA LEU A 20 -10.03 4.46 7.45
C LEU A 20 -11.48 4.98 7.45
N VAL A 21 -11.67 6.30 7.54
CA VAL A 21 -13.00 6.93 7.58
C VAL A 21 -13.80 6.58 6.33
N LEU A 22 -13.20 6.72 5.14
CA LEU A 22 -13.85 6.39 3.89
C LEU A 22 -14.19 4.89 3.79
N SER A 23 -13.35 4.01 4.34
CA SER A 23 -13.62 2.58 4.36
C SER A 23 -14.85 2.27 5.23
N VAL A 24 -14.93 2.87 6.42
CA VAL A 24 -16.10 2.74 7.31
C VAL A 24 -17.37 3.29 6.68
N VAL A 25 -17.31 4.50 6.09
CA VAL A 25 -18.45 5.12 5.41
C VAL A 25 -18.95 4.23 4.26
N ARG A 26 -18.04 3.66 3.45
CA ARG A 26 -18.40 2.74 2.37
C ARG A 26 -18.99 1.44 2.89
N ALA A 27 -18.48 0.91 4.00
CA ALA A 27 -19.02 -0.29 4.62
C ALA A 27 -20.46 -0.08 5.11
N ILE A 28 -20.72 1.05 5.79
CA ILE A 28 -22.07 1.44 6.23
C ILE A 28 -22.99 1.65 5.02
N ALA A 29 -22.54 2.37 4.00
CA ALA A 29 -23.33 2.58 2.78
C ALA A 29 -23.66 1.27 2.05
N GLY A 30 -22.70 0.33 1.99
CA GLY A 30 -22.92 -1.01 1.43
C GLY A 30 -23.95 -1.81 2.22
N PHE A 31 -23.88 -1.75 3.55
CA PHE A 31 -24.84 -2.38 4.44
C PHE A 31 -26.27 -1.83 4.24
N LEU A 32 -26.41 -0.49 4.17
CA LEU A 32 -27.69 0.17 3.90
C LEU A 32 -28.26 -0.18 2.51
N ARG A 33 -27.39 -0.45 1.53
CA ARG A 33 -27.76 -0.92 0.19
C ARG A 33 -28.03 -2.42 0.10
N LYS A 34 -28.03 -3.14 1.23
CA LYS A 34 -28.21 -4.61 1.31
C LYS A 34 -27.20 -5.41 0.49
N ALA A 35 -25.98 -4.88 0.32
CA ALA A 35 -24.89 -5.63 -0.27
C ALA A 35 -24.55 -6.86 0.60
N THR A 36 -23.97 -7.89 0.01
CA THR A 36 -23.62 -9.09 0.79
C THR A 36 -22.48 -8.78 1.77
N PRO A 37 -22.46 -9.41 2.97
CA PRO A 37 -21.37 -9.20 3.94
C PRO A 37 -19.98 -9.49 3.36
N SER A 38 -19.89 -10.48 2.46
CA SER A 38 -18.64 -10.85 1.78
C SER A 38 -18.12 -9.71 0.88
N GLU A 39 -18.99 -9.12 0.06
CA GLU A 39 -18.62 -8.00 -0.82
C GLU A 39 -18.20 -6.76 -0.01
N ILE A 40 -18.93 -6.44 1.05
CA ILE A 40 -18.60 -5.34 1.95
C ILE A 40 -17.20 -5.55 2.54
N TYR A 41 -16.93 -6.76 3.06
CA TYR A 41 -15.64 -7.08 3.67
C TYR A 41 -14.48 -7.00 2.67
N ILE A 42 -14.62 -7.61 1.49
CA ILE A 42 -13.56 -7.64 0.47
C ILE A 42 -13.23 -6.21 -0.01
N ASN A 43 -14.25 -5.40 -0.34
CA ASN A 43 -14.02 -4.03 -0.79
C ASN A 43 -13.43 -3.14 0.31
N THR A 44 -13.94 -3.26 1.53
CA THR A 44 -13.47 -2.49 2.69
C THR A 44 -12.01 -2.83 3.01
N ARG A 45 -11.65 -4.12 3.02
CA ARG A 45 -10.29 -4.58 3.30
C ARG A 45 -9.32 -4.21 2.18
N SER A 46 -9.73 -4.31 0.92
CA SER A 46 -8.90 -3.90 -0.23
C SER A 46 -8.63 -2.38 -0.23
N PHE A 47 -9.67 -1.56 0.00
CA PHE A 47 -9.51 -0.10 0.05
C PHE A 47 -8.68 0.35 1.26
N LEU A 48 -8.96 -0.21 2.44
CA LEU A 48 -8.21 0.08 3.65
C LEU A 48 -6.75 -0.34 3.52
N GLY A 49 -6.48 -1.55 3.02
CA GLY A 49 -5.12 -2.06 2.84
C GLY A 49 -4.29 -1.18 1.90
N ARG A 50 -4.86 -0.75 0.77
CA ARG A 50 -4.20 0.19 -0.15
C ARG A 50 -3.91 1.55 0.50
N GLY A 51 -4.85 2.06 1.30
CA GLY A 51 -4.68 3.30 2.04
C GLY A 51 -3.59 3.22 3.11
N ILE A 52 -3.53 2.10 3.83
CA ILE A 52 -2.48 1.83 4.82
C ILE A 52 -1.11 1.77 4.14
N LEU A 53 -0.98 1.05 3.03
CA LEU A 53 0.29 0.92 2.30
C LEU A 53 0.79 2.29 1.82
N LEU A 54 -0.08 3.10 1.23
CA LEU A 54 0.25 4.46 0.80
C LEU A 54 0.63 5.38 1.98
N GLY A 55 -0.15 5.34 3.06
CA GLY A 55 0.14 6.14 4.25
C GLY A 55 1.47 5.75 4.88
N LEU A 56 1.77 4.45 4.92
CA LEU A 56 3.05 3.93 5.38
C LEU A 56 4.20 4.38 4.48
N GLU A 57 4.09 4.38 3.15
CA GLU A 57 5.14 4.90 2.26
C GLU A 57 5.50 6.37 2.59
N VAL A 58 4.50 7.21 2.85
CA VAL A 58 4.71 8.62 3.19
C VAL A 58 5.30 8.79 4.60
N LEU A 59 4.78 8.05 5.58
CA LEU A 59 5.34 8.03 6.93
C LEU A 59 6.77 7.50 6.93
N ILE A 60 7.09 6.59 5.98
CA ILE A 60 8.43 6.07 5.82
C ILE A 60 9.43 7.18 5.51
N ALA A 61 9.08 8.02 4.54
CA ALA A 61 9.86 9.19 4.17
C ALA A 61 10.04 10.18 5.33
N ALA A 62 8.98 10.49 6.09
CA ALA A 62 9.06 11.42 7.22
C ALA A 62 10.09 11.01 8.28
N ASP A 63 10.09 9.73 8.64
CA ASP A 63 10.97 9.17 9.66
C ASP A 63 12.41 9.00 9.15
N LEU A 64 12.62 8.69 7.86
CA LEU A 64 13.96 8.73 7.25
C LEU A 64 14.56 10.14 7.28
N ILE A 65 13.77 11.18 6.99
CA ILE A 65 14.21 12.58 7.05
C ILE A 65 14.59 12.96 8.48
N ARG A 66 13.75 12.60 9.46
CA ARG A 66 13.98 12.88 10.88
C ARG A 66 15.26 12.22 11.39
N THR A 67 15.54 11.00 10.95
CA THR A 67 16.61 10.17 11.52
C THR A 67 17.96 10.36 10.83
N VAL A 68 18.00 10.59 9.52
CA VAL A 68 19.24 10.88 8.79
C VAL A 68 19.78 12.30 9.09
N ALA A 69 18.90 13.22 9.49
CA ALA A 69 19.28 14.61 9.77
C ALA A 69 19.88 14.87 11.16
N VAL A 70 19.77 13.92 12.11
CA VAL A 70 20.22 14.11 13.50
C VAL A 70 21.59 13.47 13.69
N ALA A 71 22.62 14.33 13.73
CA ALA A 71 24.03 14.13 14.12
C ALA A 71 24.55 12.67 14.17
N PRO A 72 25.61 12.32 13.39
CA PRO A 72 26.15 10.97 13.34
C PRO A 72 26.87 10.60 14.65
N THR A 73 26.13 10.08 15.62
CA THR A 73 26.64 9.44 16.84
C THR A 73 26.12 8.00 16.91
N LEU A 74 26.91 7.11 17.52
CA LEU A 74 26.56 5.68 17.62
C LEU A 74 25.23 5.45 18.36
N ASP A 75 24.93 6.22 19.40
CA ASP A 75 23.68 6.10 20.17
C ASP A 75 22.44 6.51 19.34
N ASN A 76 22.57 7.57 18.54
CA ASN A 76 21.51 7.98 17.61
C ASN A 76 21.32 6.92 16.50
N ALA A 77 22.41 6.31 16.02
CA ALA A 77 22.36 5.25 15.01
C ALA A 77 21.67 3.98 15.51
N ILE A 78 21.87 3.59 16.77
CA ILE A 78 21.19 2.42 17.37
C ILE A 78 19.69 2.69 17.52
N THR A 79 19.31 3.86 18.03
CA THR A 79 17.90 4.26 18.17
C THR A 79 17.20 4.29 16.81
N LEU A 80 17.85 4.88 15.81
CA LEU A 80 17.42 4.86 14.41
C LEU A 80 17.25 3.42 13.89
N GLY A 81 18.25 2.56 14.13
CA GLY A 81 18.22 1.17 13.71
C GLY A 81 17.00 0.42 14.27
N ILE A 82 16.67 0.62 15.54
CA ILE A 82 15.49 0.00 16.18
C ILE A 82 14.19 0.48 15.53
N ILE A 83 14.03 1.78 15.29
CA ILE A 83 12.82 2.34 14.68
C ILE A 83 12.61 1.78 13.27
N VAL A 84 13.66 1.74 12.45
CA VAL A 84 13.62 1.17 11.09
C VAL A 84 13.29 -0.32 11.12
N LEU A 85 13.82 -1.07 12.09
CA LEU A 85 13.59 -2.51 12.22
C LEU A 85 12.12 -2.80 12.59
N ILE A 86 11.56 -2.08 13.57
CA ILE A 86 10.15 -2.20 13.95
C ILE A 86 9.25 -1.92 12.75
N ARG A 87 9.51 -0.83 12.03
CA ARG A 87 8.76 -0.45 10.84
C ARG A 87 8.82 -1.48 9.72
N THR A 88 10.01 -2.00 9.44
CA THR A 88 10.20 -3.02 8.40
C THR A 88 9.40 -4.26 8.75
N PHE A 89 9.44 -4.68 10.01
CA PHE A 89 8.69 -5.83 10.51
C PHE A 89 7.17 -5.62 10.44
N LEU A 90 6.66 -4.47 10.89
CA LEU A 90 5.22 -4.17 10.86
C LEU A 90 4.68 -4.07 9.43
N SER A 91 5.41 -3.38 8.54
CA SER A 91 5.01 -3.25 7.13
C SER A 91 5.02 -4.62 6.45
N PHE A 92 6.05 -5.42 6.70
CA PHE A 92 6.15 -6.80 6.21
C PHE A 92 5.01 -7.71 6.70
N SER A 93 4.68 -7.64 8.00
CA SER A 93 3.61 -8.43 8.59
C SER A 93 2.24 -8.11 7.99
N LEU A 94 1.95 -6.82 7.74
CA LEU A 94 0.70 -6.39 7.12
C LEU A 94 0.59 -6.84 5.66
N ASP A 95 1.67 -6.71 4.89
CA ASP A 95 1.69 -7.12 3.49
C ASP A 95 1.46 -8.63 3.34
N VAL A 96 2.07 -9.44 4.21
CA VAL A 96 1.84 -10.89 4.26
C VAL A 96 0.41 -11.24 4.65
N GLU A 97 -0.20 -10.52 5.60
CA GLU A 97 -1.60 -10.77 6.01
C GLU A 97 -2.62 -10.41 4.91
N ILE A 98 -2.30 -9.40 4.10
CA ILE A 98 -3.15 -8.93 3.00
C ILE A 98 -3.00 -9.85 1.79
N THR A 99 -1.77 -10.18 1.40
CA THR A 99 -1.47 -10.93 0.18
C THR A 99 -1.55 -12.45 0.41
N GLY A 100 -1.42 -12.90 1.66
CA GLY A 100 -1.42 -14.33 2.04
C GLY A 100 -0.21 -15.10 1.52
N SER A 101 0.74 -14.42 0.88
CA SER A 101 1.98 -14.96 0.35
C SER A 101 3.14 -14.08 0.82
N LEU A 102 4.31 -14.69 0.93
CA LEU A 102 5.53 -13.95 1.24
C LEU A 102 5.95 -13.18 -0.02
N PRO A 103 6.46 -11.94 0.09
CA PRO A 103 6.78 -11.11 -1.07
C PRO A 103 7.81 -11.76 -2.01
N TRP A 104 8.68 -12.64 -1.50
CA TRP A 104 9.62 -13.42 -2.31
C TRP A 104 9.01 -14.64 -3.03
N ARG A 105 7.70 -14.90 -2.87
CA ARG A 105 6.97 -15.98 -3.55
C ARG A 105 6.12 -15.49 -4.73
N GLU A 106 6.10 -14.20 -5.04
CA GLU A 106 5.48 -13.71 -6.27
C GLU A 106 6.33 -14.11 -7.49
N GLY A 107 5.95 -15.20 -8.16
CA GLY A 107 6.55 -15.59 -9.44
C GLY A 107 6.36 -14.51 -10.50
N PRO A 108 7.30 -14.35 -11.46
CA PRO A 108 7.23 -13.29 -12.47
C PRO A 108 5.88 -13.33 -13.19
N LYS A 109 5.12 -12.23 -13.10
CA LYS A 109 3.86 -12.04 -13.83
C LYS A 109 4.16 -12.27 -15.30
N LYS A 110 3.69 -13.42 -15.82
CA LYS A 110 3.81 -13.80 -17.22
C LYS A 110 3.09 -12.71 -18.02
N ALA A 111 3.86 -11.83 -18.66
CA ALA A 111 3.32 -10.82 -19.56
C ALA A 111 2.43 -11.54 -20.57
N THR A 112 1.14 -11.21 -20.56
CA THR A 112 0.16 -11.73 -21.49
C THR A 112 0.60 -11.33 -22.88
N SER A 113 1.14 -12.29 -23.64
CA SER A 113 1.43 -12.11 -25.06
C SER A 113 0.17 -11.61 -25.77
N PRO A 114 0.25 -10.59 -26.65
CA PRO A 114 -0.89 -10.12 -27.42
C PRO A 114 -1.49 -11.26 -28.25
N PRO A 115 -2.82 -11.29 -28.44
CA PRO A 115 -3.44 -12.32 -29.27
C PRO A 115 -2.92 -12.18 -30.70
N ALA A 116 -2.30 -13.26 -31.20
CA ALA A 116 -1.95 -13.39 -32.60
C ALA A 116 -3.21 -13.17 -33.43
N GLY A 117 -3.25 -12.04 -34.14
CA GLY A 117 -4.33 -11.71 -35.05
C GLY A 117 -4.47 -12.83 -36.08
N LYS A 118 -5.63 -13.48 -36.06
CA LYS A 118 -6.06 -14.29 -37.18
C LYS A 118 -6.42 -13.32 -38.30
N GLU A 119 -5.52 -13.15 -39.26
CA GLU A 119 -5.88 -12.62 -40.57
C GLU A 119 -6.87 -13.60 -41.22
N SER A 120 -8.13 -13.18 -41.31
CA SER A 120 -9.18 -13.90 -42.04
C SER A 120 -9.76 -13.00 -43.13
N GLY A 121 -9.22 -13.16 -44.36
CA GLY A 121 -9.86 -12.99 -45.69
C GLY A 121 -10.20 -11.56 -46.18
N PRO A 122 -10.63 -11.38 -47.45
CA PRO A 122 -10.84 -12.36 -48.55
C PRO A 122 -10.27 -11.94 -49.93
N GLY A 123 -10.17 -12.88 -50.89
CA GLY A 123 -9.69 -12.58 -52.24
C GLY A 123 -10.01 -13.64 -53.30
N ASP A 124 -11.19 -14.25 -53.25
CA ASP A 124 -11.80 -14.90 -54.42
C ASP A 124 -12.34 -13.80 -55.35
N ALA A 125 -11.52 -13.34 -56.29
CA ALA A 125 -11.95 -12.60 -57.48
C ALA A 125 -10.81 -12.55 -58.51
N ALA A 126 -10.66 -13.62 -59.30
CA ALA A 126 -10.10 -13.60 -60.65
C ALA A 126 -10.51 -14.87 -61.40
#